data_AF-A0A7Z0Q800-F1
#
_entry.id   AF-A0A7Z0Q800-F1
#
_cell.length_a   1.000
_cell.length_b   1.000
_cell.length_c   1.000
_cell.angle_alpha   90.00
_cell.angle_beta   90.00
_cell.angle_gamma   90.00
#
_symmetry.space_group_name_H-M   'P 1'
#
loop_
_entity.id
_entity.type
_entity.pdbx_description
1 polymer ?
#
loop_
_entity_poly.entity_id
_entity_poly.type
_entity_poly.pdbx_seq_one_letter_code
_entity_poly.pdbx_strand_id
1 'polypeptide(L)'
;MPRTATRIRFKYDWPSREEWAERRRSAYWDSESPHPYRASGKLSHYASPEEITAAITGLKKPWADYGRQMKAAAAKAGPLARQAGERDTVWVSRFLSMGGEDRELAGESECIRADRREINRLIKELRDGSVSWGNMRDKLPLLDTIVVRYEAAVQAGDEKFIAECAARPVDDAAWQAELEWRARWDAGA
;
A
#
# COMPACT_ATOMS: atom_id res chain seq x y z
N MET A 1 -13.49 -56.03 13.53
CA MET A 1 -13.79 -55.77 12.12
C MET A 1 -12.89 -54.65 11.63
N PRO A 2 -11.99 -54.89 10.66
CA PRO A 2 -11.09 -53.86 10.16
C PRO A 2 -11.88 -52.86 9.30
N ARG A 3 -11.83 -51.58 9.65
CA ARG A 3 -12.31 -50.48 8.80
C ARG A 3 -11.31 -50.27 7.68
N THR A 4 -11.63 -50.73 6.49
CA THR A 4 -10.91 -50.36 5.27
C THR A 4 -11.12 -48.86 5.02
N ALA A 5 -10.10 -48.06 5.30
CA ALA A 5 -10.13 -46.64 4.96
C ALA A 5 -10.05 -46.50 3.44
N THR A 6 -11.15 -46.10 2.82
CA THR A 6 -11.18 -45.76 1.40
C THR A 6 -10.32 -44.52 1.19
N ARG A 7 -9.15 -44.69 0.56
CA ARG A 7 -8.27 -43.59 0.17
C ARG A 7 -8.98 -42.84 -0.97
N ILE A 8 -9.50 -41.64 -0.68
CA ILE A 8 -10.04 -40.75 -1.71
C ILE A 8 -8.84 -40.27 -2.54
N ARG A 9 -8.73 -40.75 -3.78
CA ARG A 9 -7.75 -40.22 -4.74
C ARG A 9 -8.30 -38.91 -5.30
N PHE A 10 -7.70 -37.80 -4.92
CA PHE A 10 -7.93 -36.53 -5.61
C PHE A 10 -7.26 -36.61 -6.99
N LYS A 11 -8.06 -36.58 -8.06
CA LYS A 11 -7.53 -36.48 -9.42
C LYS A 11 -7.21 -35.00 -9.67
N TYR A 12 -5.94 -34.65 -9.63
CA TYR A 12 -5.49 -33.31 -9.97
C TYR A 12 -5.44 -33.17 -11.49
N ASP A 13 -6.07 -32.14 -12.03
CA ASP A 13 -5.98 -31.82 -13.45
C ASP A 13 -4.75 -30.95 -13.66
N TRP A 14 -3.63 -31.60 -14.00
CA TRP A 14 -2.36 -30.91 -14.23
C TRP A 14 -2.43 -30.12 -15.54
N PRO A 15 -1.97 -28.86 -15.57
CA PRO A 15 -1.99 -28.07 -16.80
C PRO A 15 -1.11 -28.72 -17.87
N SER A 16 -1.50 -28.57 -19.13
CA SER A 16 -0.66 -28.91 -20.29
C SER A 16 0.67 -28.15 -20.26
N ARG A 17 1.62 -28.55 -21.11
CA ARG A 17 2.91 -27.85 -21.24
C ARG A 17 2.68 -26.39 -21.63
N GLU A 18 1.75 -26.15 -22.54
CA GLU A 18 1.43 -24.84 -23.07
C GLU A 18 0.78 -23.95 -22.00
N GLU A 19 -0.17 -24.47 -21.23
CA GLU A 19 -0.80 -23.74 -20.12
C GLU A 19 0.18 -23.49 -18.96
N TRP A 20 1.05 -24.46 -18.66
CA TRP A 20 2.13 -24.28 -17.68
C TRP A 20 3.12 -23.20 -18.13
N ALA A 21 3.49 -23.20 -19.40
CA ALA A 21 4.37 -22.19 -19.98
C ALA A 21 3.72 -20.81 -20.04
N GLU A 22 2.43 -20.73 -20.37
CA GLU A 22 1.65 -19.49 -20.32
C GLU A 22 1.62 -18.91 -18.91
N ARG A 23 1.36 -19.75 -17.91
CA ARG A 23 1.39 -19.34 -16.49
C ARG A 23 2.75 -18.78 -16.08
N ARG A 24 3.86 -19.40 -16.50
CA ARG A 24 5.22 -18.89 -16.21
C ARG A 24 5.61 -17.62 -16.98
N ARG A 25 4.90 -17.31 -18.06
CA ARG A 25 5.03 -16.06 -18.82
C ARG A 25 4.11 -14.95 -18.30
N SER A 26 3.27 -15.26 -17.31
CA SER A 26 2.47 -14.25 -16.62
C SER A 26 3.31 -13.54 -15.56
N ALA A 27 3.31 -12.22 -15.60
CA ALA A 27 3.98 -11.37 -14.62
C ALA A 27 3.40 -11.47 -13.19
N TYR A 28 2.22 -12.10 -13.02
CA TYR A 28 1.45 -12.07 -11.77
C TYR A 28 1.07 -13.46 -11.24
N TRP A 29 1.55 -14.53 -11.86
CA TRP A 29 1.11 -15.90 -11.53
C TRP A 29 1.75 -16.49 -10.28
N ASP A 30 3.00 -16.12 -9.96
CA ASP A 30 3.67 -16.57 -8.74
C ASP A 30 4.35 -15.42 -8.00
N SER A 31 4.48 -15.58 -6.68
CA SER A 31 5.32 -14.73 -5.83
C SER A 31 6.82 -15.00 -6.02
N GLU A 32 7.17 -16.00 -6.84
CA GLU A 32 8.55 -16.45 -7.07
C GLU A 32 9.30 -15.59 -8.10
N SER A 33 8.57 -14.84 -8.92
CA SER A 33 9.10 -13.82 -9.83
C SER A 33 8.83 -12.42 -9.27
N PRO A 34 9.51 -11.99 -8.19
CA PRO A 34 9.30 -10.66 -7.64
C PRO A 34 9.61 -9.62 -8.71
N HIS A 35 8.68 -8.68 -8.91
CA HIS A 35 8.80 -7.60 -9.89
C HIS A 35 10.14 -6.86 -9.72
N PRO A 36 11.10 -7.01 -10.66
CA PRO A 36 12.46 -6.49 -10.49
C PRO A 36 12.53 -4.98 -10.76
N TYR A 37 11.58 -4.45 -11.54
CA TYR A 37 11.50 -3.03 -11.85
C TYR A 37 10.66 -2.33 -10.79
N ARG A 38 11.32 -1.74 -9.80
CA ARG A 38 10.65 -0.86 -8.84
C ARG A 38 10.98 0.58 -9.17
N ALA A 39 9.95 1.40 -9.27
CA ALA A 39 10.12 2.84 -9.28
C ALA A 39 10.95 3.27 -8.05
N SER A 40 11.77 4.29 -8.23
CA SER A 40 12.63 4.79 -7.16
C SER A 40 11.80 5.35 -6.02
N GLY A 41 12.24 5.12 -4.78
CA GLY A 41 11.68 5.82 -3.62
C GLY A 41 12.14 7.28 -3.52
N LYS A 42 13.10 7.71 -4.35
CA LYS A 42 13.69 9.05 -4.29
C LYS A 42 12.82 10.06 -5.03
N LEU A 43 12.39 11.09 -4.30
CA LEU A 43 11.56 12.17 -4.84
C LEU A 43 12.23 12.95 -5.98
N SER A 44 13.55 13.13 -5.92
CA SER A 44 14.33 13.86 -6.92
C SER A 44 14.32 13.23 -8.31
N HIS A 45 13.84 11.99 -8.46
CA HIS A 45 13.64 11.36 -9.76
C HIS A 45 12.35 11.84 -10.47
N TYR A 46 11.45 12.48 -9.72
CA TYR A 46 10.10 12.83 -10.17
C TYR A 46 9.78 14.32 -10.03
N ALA A 47 10.54 15.04 -9.20
CA ALA A 47 10.33 16.45 -8.92
C ALA A 47 11.65 17.22 -8.88
N SER A 48 11.64 18.43 -9.42
CA SER A 48 12.74 19.38 -9.24
C SER A 48 12.75 19.97 -7.83
N PRO A 49 13.89 20.52 -7.36
CA PRO A 49 13.94 21.22 -6.07
C PRO A 49 12.90 22.36 -5.94
N GLU A 50 12.60 23.05 -7.04
CA GLU A 50 11.61 24.12 -7.11
C GLU A 50 10.19 23.58 -6.94
N GLU A 51 9.86 22.46 -7.60
CA GLU A 51 8.56 21.79 -7.46
C GLU A 51 8.36 21.28 -6.03
N ILE A 52 9.40 20.71 -5.41
CA ILE A 52 9.37 20.26 -4.01
C ILE A 52 9.13 21.46 -3.07
N THR A 53 9.83 22.57 -3.31
CA THR A 53 9.68 23.79 -2.51
C THR A 53 8.29 24.41 -2.66
N ALA A 54 7.75 24.43 -3.88
CA ALA A 54 6.40 24.90 -4.17
C ALA A 54 5.34 24.01 -3.47
N ALA A 55 5.50 22.69 -3.54
CA ALA A 55 4.61 21.74 -2.85
C ALA A 55 4.63 21.93 -1.33
N ILE A 56 5.82 22.03 -0.72
CA ILE A 56 5.96 22.31 0.71
C ILE A 56 5.27 23.63 1.08
N THR A 57 5.44 24.67 0.25
CA THR A 57 4.82 25.97 0.48
C THR A 57 3.29 25.88 0.39
N GLY A 58 2.77 25.16 -0.61
CA GLY A 58 1.34 24.90 -0.76
C GLY A 58 0.75 24.14 0.43
N LEU A 59 1.47 23.18 1.00
CA LEU A 59 1.08 22.38 2.18
C LEU A 59 1.05 23.19 3.49
N LYS A 60 1.82 24.28 3.61
CA LYS A 60 1.84 25.11 4.84
C LYS A 60 0.49 25.77 5.12
N LYS A 61 -0.25 26.17 4.08
CA LYS A 61 -1.58 26.78 4.23
C LYS A 61 -2.60 25.82 4.85
N PRO A 62 -2.91 24.64 4.27
CA PRO A 62 -3.85 23.70 4.88
C PRO A 62 -3.37 23.25 6.26
N TRP A 63 -2.05 23.07 6.49
CA TRP A 63 -1.53 22.78 7.83
C TRP A 63 -1.91 23.84 8.88
N ALA A 64 -1.78 25.12 8.52
CA ALA A 64 -2.15 26.24 9.39
C ALA A 64 -3.67 26.32 9.57
N ASP A 65 -4.43 26.06 8.50
CA ASP A 65 -5.90 26.08 8.51
C ASP A 65 -6.47 25.00 9.41
N TYR A 66 -6.00 23.75 9.28
CA TYR A 66 -6.35 22.67 10.21
C TYR A 66 -5.91 22.98 11.64
N GLY A 67 -4.79 23.69 11.83
CA GLY A 67 -4.40 24.17 13.15
C GLY A 67 -5.42 25.11 13.79
N ARG A 68 -6.06 25.98 13.01
CA ARG A 68 -7.14 26.87 13.48
C ARG A 68 -8.44 26.10 13.70
N GLN A 69 -8.81 25.22 12.78
CA GLN A 69 -10.00 24.36 12.91
C GLN A 69 -9.92 23.45 14.12
N MET A 70 -8.76 22.82 14.37
CA MET A 70 -8.54 21.97 15.53
C MET A 70 -8.72 22.73 16.84
N LYS A 71 -8.23 23.98 16.93
CA LYS A 71 -8.42 24.83 18.11
C LYS A 71 -9.89 25.19 18.32
N ALA A 72 -10.60 25.52 17.24
CA ALA A 72 -12.03 25.81 17.30
C ALA A 72 -12.85 24.59 17.73
N ALA A 73 -12.59 23.41 17.15
CA ALA A 73 -13.25 22.16 17.52
C ALA A 73 -12.97 21.76 18.97
N ALA A 74 -11.72 21.89 19.43
CA ALA A 74 -11.36 21.64 20.83
C ALA A 74 -12.05 22.61 21.79
N ALA A 75 -12.15 23.90 21.44
CA ALA A 75 -12.87 24.89 22.23
C ALA A 75 -14.38 24.58 22.31
N LYS A 76 -14.97 24.15 21.20
CA LYS A 76 -16.38 23.73 21.10
C LYS A 76 -16.67 22.49 21.95
N ALA A 77 -15.77 21.51 21.96
CA ALA A 77 -15.90 20.29 22.76
C ALA A 77 -15.64 20.50 24.27
N GLY A 78 -14.95 21.57 24.66
CA GLY A 78 -14.72 21.91 26.06
C GLY A 78 -14.06 20.77 26.85
N PRO A 79 -14.63 20.33 27.99
CA PRO A 79 -14.08 19.22 28.79
C PRO A 79 -14.02 17.87 28.06
N LEU A 80 -14.86 17.67 27.03
CA LEU A 80 -14.87 16.43 26.25
C LEU A 80 -13.65 16.32 25.32
N ALA A 81 -13.00 17.43 24.98
CA ALA A 81 -11.78 17.41 24.20
C ALA A 81 -10.66 16.67 24.93
N ARG A 82 -9.67 16.16 24.17
CA ARG A 82 -8.45 15.59 24.74
C ARG A 82 -7.70 16.65 25.55
N GLN A 83 -7.35 16.30 26.78
CA GLN A 83 -6.73 17.23 27.73
C GLN A 83 -5.21 17.29 27.54
N ALA A 84 -4.60 18.41 27.92
CA ALA A 84 -3.14 18.58 27.85
C ALA A 84 -2.43 17.53 28.73
N GLY A 85 -1.49 16.79 28.14
CA GLY A 85 -0.76 15.71 28.83
C GLY A 85 -1.52 14.39 28.96
N GLU A 86 -2.76 14.30 28.46
CA GLU A 86 -3.53 13.06 28.49
C GLU A 86 -2.89 11.99 27.61
N ARG A 87 -2.52 10.86 28.23
CA ARG A 87 -1.99 9.70 27.52
C ARG A 87 -3.04 9.13 26.56
N ASP A 88 -2.58 8.56 25.47
CA ASP A 88 -3.45 8.07 24.40
C ASP A 88 -4.43 6.99 24.89
N THR A 89 -3.94 6.06 25.72
CA THR A 89 -4.79 5.02 26.31
C THR A 89 -5.89 5.57 27.22
N VAL A 90 -5.61 6.65 27.95
CA VAL A 90 -6.60 7.33 28.82
C VAL A 90 -7.65 8.03 27.95
N TRP A 91 -7.20 8.75 26.91
CA TRP A 91 -8.07 9.40 25.95
C TRP A 91 -9.00 8.39 25.26
N VAL A 92 -8.45 7.30 24.71
CA VAL A 92 -9.22 6.26 24.02
C VAL A 92 -10.23 5.62 24.95
N SER A 93 -9.84 5.27 26.18
CA SER A 93 -10.76 4.74 27.18
C SER A 93 -11.92 5.71 27.46
N ARG A 94 -11.63 7.00 27.68
CA ARG A 94 -12.64 8.04 27.94
C ARG A 94 -13.57 8.22 26.74
N PHE A 95 -13.02 8.33 25.53
CA PHE A 95 -13.75 8.48 24.27
C PHE A 95 -14.71 7.32 24.00
N LEU A 96 -14.28 6.09 24.27
CA LEU A 96 -15.14 4.89 24.11
C LEU A 96 -16.24 4.80 25.17
N SER A 97 -16.09 5.47 26.31
CA SER A 97 -17.12 5.58 27.35
C SER A 97 -18.10 6.74 27.12
N MET A 98 -17.83 7.67 26.18
CA MET A 98 -18.75 8.76 25.84
C MET A 98 -20.00 8.25 25.11
N GLY A 99 -21.13 8.95 25.32
CA GLY A 99 -22.33 8.81 24.50
C GLY A 99 -22.10 9.27 23.05
N GLY A 100 -23.05 8.97 22.15
CA GLY A 100 -22.89 9.23 20.71
C GLY A 100 -22.59 10.69 20.37
N GLU A 101 -23.40 11.62 20.88
CA GLU A 101 -23.26 13.07 20.63
C GLU A 101 -21.95 13.63 21.21
N ASP A 102 -21.61 13.24 22.45
CA ASP A 102 -20.35 13.63 23.10
C ASP A 102 -19.15 13.11 22.32
N ARG A 103 -19.22 11.87 21.81
CA ARG A 103 -18.17 11.24 21.03
C ARG A 103 -17.98 11.93 19.68
N GLU A 104 -19.06 12.30 19.00
CA GLU A 104 -19.00 13.04 17.74
C GLU A 104 -18.32 14.41 17.95
N LEU A 105 -18.75 15.14 18.98
CA LEU A 105 -18.20 16.44 19.33
C LEU A 105 -16.71 16.37 19.72
N ALA A 106 -16.34 15.37 20.51
CA ALA A 106 -14.96 15.10 20.90
C ALA A 106 -14.09 14.68 19.70
N GLY A 107 -14.65 13.84 18.82
CA GLY A 107 -13.97 13.20 17.69
C GLY A 107 -13.63 14.18 16.56
N GLU A 108 -14.42 15.23 16.36
CA GLU A 108 -14.17 16.28 15.36
C GLU A 108 -12.73 16.82 15.44
N SER A 109 -12.27 17.13 16.66
CA SER A 109 -10.92 17.64 16.89
C SER A 109 -9.81 16.61 16.61
N GLU A 110 -10.09 15.31 16.80
CA GLU A 110 -9.13 14.22 16.54
C GLU A 110 -8.99 13.93 15.05
N CYS A 111 -10.11 13.95 14.30
CA CYS A 111 -10.08 13.82 12.84
C CYS A 111 -9.23 14.93 12.23
N ILE A 112 -9.47 16.18 12.62
CA ILE A 112 -8.68 17.33 12.15
C ILE A 112 -7.20 17.19 12.56
N ARG A 113 -6.92 16.69 13.78
CA ARG A 113 -5.55 16.44 14.23
C ARG A 113 -4.86 15.36 13.39
N ALA A 114 -5.58 14.31 12.99
CA ALA A 114 -5.05 13.28 12.10
C ALA A 114 -4.65 13.88 10.74
N ASP A 115 -5.52 14.67 10.12
CA ASP A 115 -5.23 15.36 8.85
C ASP A 115 -4.04 16.32 8.97
N ARG A 116 -3.96 17.07 10.07
CA ARG A 116 -2.83 17.97 10.32
C ARG A 116 -1.52 17.22 10.51
N ARG A 117 -1.53 16.09 11.23
CA ARG A 117 -0.35 15.22 11.41
C ARG A 117 0.11 14.68 10.06
N GLU A 118 -0.83 14.30 9.22
CA GLU A 118 -0.57 13.78 7.90
C GLU A 118 0.10 14.82 6.98
N ILE A 119 -0.42 16.05 6.93
CA ILE A 119 0.24 17.13 6.18
C ILE A 119 1.65 17.40 6.72
N ASN A 120 1.83 17.40 8.03
CA ASN A 120 3.15 17.60 8.62
C ASN A 120 4.12 16.47 8.27
N ARG A 121 3.63 15.22 8.18
CA ARG A 121 4.40 14.08 7.71
C ARG A 121 4.80 14.27 6.25
N LEU A 122 3.87 14.62 5.37
CA LEU A 122 4.15 14.90 3.96
C LEU A 122 5.19 16.02 3.78
N ILE A 123 5.09 17.12 4.55
CA ILE A 123 6.09 18.20 4.53
C ILE A 123 7.49 17.66 4.90
N LYS A 124 7.59 16.75 5.87
CA LYS A 124 8.87 16.13 6.25
C LYS A 124 9.40 15.20 5.16
N GLU A 125 8.56 14.30 4.64
CA GLU A 125 8.93 13.39 3.56
C GLU A 125 9.43 14.14 2.30
N LEU A 126 8.78 15.25 1.94
CA LEU A 126 9.21 16.11 0.84
C LEU A 126 10.58 16.76 1.10
N ARG A 127 10.86 17.18 2.34
CA ARG A 127 12.17 17.75 2.71
C ARG A 127 13.27 16.71 2.71
N ASP A 128 12.96 15.51 3.20
CA ASP A 128 13.91 14.42 3.32
C ASP A 128 14.14 13.71 1.97
N GLY A 129 13.31 14.00 0.96
CA GLY A 129 13.38 13.41 -0.38
C GLY A 129 12.99 11.93 -0.43
N SER A 130 12.44 11.40 0.66
CA SER A 130 12.00 10.00 0.82
C SER A 130 10.50 9.98 1.05
N VAL A 131 9.76 9.66 0.01
CA VAL A 131 8.30 9.77 -0.01
C VAL A 131 7.65 8.39 0.09
N SER A 132 6.63 8.29 0.93
CA SER A 132 5.72 7.15 0.94
C SER A 132 4.62 7.34 -0.11
N TRP A 133 4.87 6.90 -1.35
CA TRP A 133 3.98 7.12 -2.50
C TRP A 133 2.52 6.70 -2.30
N GLY A 134 2.26 5.61 -1.58
CA GLY A 134 0.90 5.13 -1.32
C GLY A 134 0.02 6.10 -0.53
N ASN A 135 0.61 7.06 0.19
CA ASN A 135 -0.12 8.04 1.01
C ASN A 135 -0.30 9.40 0.33
N MET A 136 0.39 9.66 -0.79
CA MET A 136 0.31 10.95 -1.48
C MET A 136 -0.95 11.09 -2.34
N ARG A 137 -1.49 9.97 -2.86
CA ARG A 137 -2.55 9.93 -3.86
C ARG A 137 -3.80 10.71 -3.46
N ASP A 138 -4.21 10.61 -2.20
CA ASP A 138 -5.50 11.15 -1.76
C ASP A 138 -5.40 12.56 -1.18
N LYS A 139 -4.18 13.11 -1.04
CA LYS A 139 -3.95 14.15 -0.04
C LYS A 139 -3.92 15.57 -0.57
N LEU A 140 -3.50 15.86 -1.81
CA LEU A 140 -3.63 17.21 -2.38
C LEU A 140 -3.42 17.24 -3.91
N PRO A 141 -4.26 17.99 -4.66
CA PRO A 141 -4.01 18.30 -6.08
C PRO A 141 -2.65 18.93 -6.38
N LEU A 142 -2.02 19.53 -5.36
CA LEU A 142 -0.70 20.16 -5.44
C LEU A 142 0.44 19.16 -5.72
N LEU A 143 0.22 17.86 -5.53
CA LEU A 143 1.21 16.81 -5.78
C LEU A 143 0.93 16.02 -7.07
N ASP A 144 -0.19 16.27 -7.75
CA ASP A 144 -0.67 15.45 -8.87
C ASP A 144 0.39 15.27 -9.95
N THR A 145 1.07 16.35 -10.35
CA THR A 145 2.12 16.28 -11.38
C THR A 145 3.28 15.37 -10.97
N ILE A 146 3.69 15.38 -9.70
CA ILE A 146 4.77 14.55 -9.18
C ILE A 146 4.32 13.08 -9.11
N VAL A 147 3.09 12.86 -8.62
CA VAL A 147 2.48 11.52 -8.53
C VAL A 147 2.32 10.90 -9.91
N VAL A 148 1.83 11.65 -10.90
CA VAL A 148 1.69 11.17 -12.29
C VAL A 148 3.04 10.73 -12.88
N ARG A 149 4.13 11.46 -12.60
CA ARG A 149 5.47 11.06 -13.07
C ARG A 149 5.96 9.79 -12.38
N TYR A 150 5.67 9.63 -11.09
CA TYR A 150 5.95 8.39 -10.37
C TYR A 150 5.15 7.22 -10.92
N GLU A 151 3.84 7.38 -11.11
CA GLU A 151 2.96 6.36 -11.67
C GLU A 151 3.37 5.97 -13.09
N ALA A 152 3.75 6.94 -13.93
CA ALA A 152 4.30 6.65 -15.26
C ALA A 152 5.58 5.81 -15.19
N ALA A 153 6.44 6.03 -14.19
CA ALA A 153 7.65 5.21 -14.00
C ALA A 153 7.33 3.81 -13.45
N VAL A 154 6.31 3.67 -12.60
CA VAL A 154 5.80 2.36 -12.17
C VAL A 154 5.27 1.61 -13.39
N GLN A 155 4.37 2.23 -14.16
CA GLN A 155 3.78 1.65 -15.35
C GLN A 155 4.83 1.24 -16.38
N ALA A 156 5.84 2.07 -16.65
CA ALA A 156 6.92 1.71 -17.56
C ALA A 156 7.74 0.50 -17.07
N GLY A 157 7.92 0.37 -15.75
CA GLY A 157 8.53 -0.81 -15.14
C GLY A 157 7.68 -2.06 -15.33
N ASP A 158 6.37 -1.94 -15.11
CA ASP A 158 5.40 -3.03 -15.26
C ASP A 158 5.31 -3.50 -16.71
N GLU A 159 5.16 -2.57 -17.66
CA GLU A 159 5.12 -2.87 -19.10
C GLU A 159 6.40 -3.58 -19.56
N LYS A 160 7.57 -3.13 -19.09
CA LYS A 160 8.83 -3.79 -19.38
C LYS A 160 8.87 -5.20 -18.81
N PHE A 161 8.45 -5.40 -17.56
CA PHE A 161 8.45 -6.72 -16.94
C PHE A 161 7.49 -7.67 -17.64
N ILE A 162 6.29 -7.21 -17.99
CA ILE A 162 5.29 -7.97 -18.74
C ILE A 162 5.86 -8.39 -20.09
N ALA A 163 6.50 -7.47 -20.82
CA ALA A 163 7.13 -7.77 -22.11
C ALA A 163 8.25 -8.80 -21.97
N GLU A 164 9.10 -8.69 -20.94
CA GLU A 164 10.15 -9.67 -20.65
C GLU A 164 9.57 -11.04 -20.31
N CYS A 165 8.54 -11.10 -19.47
CA CYS A 165 7.87 -12.36 -19.12
C CYS A 165 7.23 -13.01 -20.34
N ALA A 166 6.54 -12.24 -21.19
CA ALA A 166 5.93 -12.73 -22.42
C ALA A 166 6.95 -13.26 -23.42
N ALA A 167 8.15 -12.65 -23.47
CA ALA A 167 9.24 -13.04 -24.35
C ALA A 167 10.04 -14.27 -23.86
N ARG A 168 9.81 -14.76 -22.63
CA ARG A 168 10.54 -15.93 -22.11
C ARG A 168 10.25 -17.16 -22.98
N PRO A 169 11.28 -17.87 -23.46
CA PRO A 169 11.07 -19.14 -24.14
C PRO A 169 10.49 -20.17 -23.15
N VAL A 170 9.83 -21.20 -23.68
CA VAL A 170 9.46 -22.35 -22.86
C VAL A 170 10.74 -23.05 -22.44
N ASP A 171 10.97 -23.13 -21.14
CA ASP A 171 12.12 -23.84 -20.59
C ASP A 171 11.78 -25.34 -20.52
N ASP A 172 12.20 -26.08 -21.54
CA ASP A 172 11.96 -27.52 -21.65
C ASP A 172 12.63 -28.31 -20.51
N ALA A 173 13.75 -27.82 -19.96
CA ALA A 173 14.40 -28.46 -18.83
C ALA A 173 13.58 -28.27 -17.55
N ALA A 174 13.06 -27.05 -17.32
CA ALA A 174 12.13 -26.79 -16.22
C ALA A 174 10.80 -27.55 -16.38
N TRP A 175 10.30 -27.69 -17.61
CA TRP A 175 9.13 -28.52 -17.90
C TRP A 175 9.39 -30.00 -17.57
N GLN A 176 10.57 -30.52 -17.92
CA GLN A 176 10.92 -31.89 -17.58
C GLN A 176 11.00 -32.11 -16.07
N ALA A 177 11.59 -31.16 -15.33
CA ALA A 177 11.63 -31.19 -13.87
C ALA A 177 10.22 -31.14 -13.24
N GLU A 178 9.31 -30.36 -13.81
CA GLU A 178 7.90 -30.32 -13.42
C GLU A 178 7.22 -31.68 -13.64
N LEU A 179 7.45 -32.34 -14.79
CA LEU A 179 6.92 -33.68 -15.06
C LEU A 179 7.44 -34.72 -14.06
N GLU A 180 8.73 -34.68 -13.72
CA GLU A 180 9.31 -35.56 -12.70
C GLU A 180 8.74 -35.31 -11.30
N TRP A 181 8.47 -34.04 -10.96
CA TRP A 181 7.80 -33.69 -9.71
C TRP A 181 6.36 -34.22 -9.66
N ARG A 182 5.57 -34.04 -10.73
CA ARG A 182 4.21 -34.59 -10.86
C ARG A 182 4.19 -36.11 -10.73
N ALA A 183 5.12 -36.80 -11.38
CA ALA A 183 5.23 -38.26 -11.30
C ALA A 183 5.51 -38.75 -9.86
N ARG A 184 6.38 -38.05 -9.12
CA ARG A 184 6.64 -38.35 -7.69
C ARG A 184 5.42 -38.10 -6.82
N TRP A 185 4.67 -37.03 -7.09
CA TRP A 185 3.43 -36.73 -6.38
C TRP A 185 2.38 -37.83 -6.58
N ASP A 186 2.15 -38.24 -7.83
CA ASP A 186 1.18 -39.28 -8.17
C ASP A 186 1.58 -40.67 -7.63
N ALA A 187 2.88 -40.94 -7.47
CA ALA A 187 3.39 -42.18 -6.86
C ALA A 187 3.25 -42.20 -5.32
N GLY A 188 3.20 -41.03 -4.67
CA GLY A 188 3.07 -40.89 -3.21
C GLY A 188 1.64 -40.70 -2.69
N ALA A 189 0.71 -40.26 -3.53
CA ALA A 189 -0.71 -40.05 -3.23
C ALA A 189 -1.51 -41.36 -3.16
#